data_AF-A0A2Z6E0N7-F1
#
_entry.id   AF-A0A2Z6E0N7-F1
#
_cell.length_a   1.000
_cell.length_b   1.000
_cell.length_c   1.000
_cell.angle_alpha   90.00
_cell.angle_beta   90.00
_cell.angle_gamma   90.00
#
_symmetry.space_group_name_H-M   'P 1'
#
loop_
_entity.id
_entity.type
_entity.pdbx_description
1 polymer ?
#
loop_
_entity_poly.entity_id
_entity_poly.type
_entity_poly.pdbx_seq_one_letter_code
_entity_poly.pdbx_strand_id
1 'polypeptide(L)'
;MSKATLQLTYTLTLELPAALETVPEADLAKTLDGLLGNAVHQGLRTVVGKRLAGAGVRVTKLTHQVALTRPRRAVGTTIPKERLVAAAPHLTDVELADVEASIGNLPFLAEEELHKRIRARALKRVNEVRLVPVKVVAEKSNGERFEGAAALNITHGALFFPEELRSLRFKANAPVQIYLPDVETPLVGVYRGSTLGGPVVEIPIEKLAPYRDQLLAAWQANQKA
;
A
#
# COMPACT_ATOMS: atom_id res chain seq x y z
N MET A 1 51.74 -23.83 11.37
CA MET A 1 50.67 -23.62 12.36
C MET A 1 49.32 -23.78 11.67
N SER A 2 48.42 -24.61 12.21
CA SER A 2 47.05 -24.74 11.69
C SER A 2 46.27 -23.44 11.95
N LYS A 3 45.50 -23.01 10.96
CA LYS A 3 44.57 -21.88 11.11
C LYS A 3 43.17 -22.45 11.37
N ALA A 4 42.46 -21.88 12.32
CA ALA A 4 41.07 -22.20 12.60
C ALA A 4 40.23 -20.91 12.56
N THR A 5 38.97 -21.04 12.16
CA THR A 5 37.99 -19.94 12.12
C THR A 5 36.99 -20.12 13.25
N LEU A 6 36.88 -19.13 14.13
CA LEU A 6 35.86 -19.06 15.17
C LEU A 6 34.79 -18.06 14.74
N GLN A 7 33.54 -18.51 14.61
CA GLN A 7 32.40 -17.64 14.33
C GLN A 7 31.59 -17.41 15.60
N LEU A 8 31.38 -16.15 15.94
CA LEU A 8 30.55 -15.73 17.08
C LEU A 8 29.41 -14.87 16.54
N THR A 9 28.17 -15.22 16.90
CA THR A 9 26.97 -14.48 16.51
C THR A 9 26.29 -13.92 17.75
N TYR A 10 26.12 -12.60 17.77
CA TYR A 10 25.38 -11.88 18.80
C TYR A 10 24.15 -11.24 18.17
N THR A 11 23.00 -11.36 18.83
CA THR A 11 21.74 -10.76 18.36
C THR A 11 21.39 -9.60 19.28
N LEU A 12 21.14 -8.43 18.69
CA LEU A 12 20.66 -7.25 19.41
C LEU A 12 19.22 -6.96 18.97
N THR A 13 18.33 -6.81 19.93
CA THR A 13 16.98 -6.26 19.69
C THR A 13 17.06 -4.77 19.91
N LEU A 14 16.68 -4.00 18.88
CA LEU A 14 16.81 -2.55 18.86
C LEU A 14 15.43 -1.93 18.70
N GLU A 15 15.15 -0.88 19.46
CA GLU A 15 14.04 0.03 19.19
C GLU A 15 14.54 1.13 18.25
N LEU A 16 13.83 1.34 17.14
CA LEU A 16 14.22 2.33 16.14
C LEU A 16 13.37 3.61 16.32
N PRO A 17 13.96 4.80 16.21
CA PRO A 17 13.17 6.02 16.09
C PRO A 17 12.40 6.02 14.77
N ALA A 18 11.22 6.66 14.75
CA ALA A 18 10.32 6.72 13.57
C ALA A 18 11.04 7.14 12.27
N ALA A 19 12.04 8.03 12.37
CA ALA A 19 12.83 8.48 11.22
C ALA A 19 13.62 7.34 10.53
N LEU A 20 13.99 6.29 11.26
CA LEU A 20 14.75 5.14 10.73
C LEU A 20 13.83 3.96 10.35
N GLU A 21 12.56 3.98 10.74
CA GLU A 21 11.58 2.93 10.39
C GLU A 21 11.26 2.89 8.89
N THR A 22 11.46 3.97 8.15
CA THR A 22 11.15 4.04 6.71
C THR A 22 12.35 3.74 5.80
N VAL A 23 13.55 3.67 6.37
CA VAL A 23 14.81 3.45 5.63
C VAL A 23 14.88 1.99 5.12
N PRO A 24 15.28 1.73 3.86
CA PRO A 24 15.48 0.36 3.37
C PRO A 24 16.45 -0.45 4.22
N GLU A 25 16.21 -1.76 4.37
CA GLU A 25 16.99 -2.63 5.28
C GLU A 25 18.50 -2.61 5.00
N ALA A 26 18.91 -2.59 3.73
CA ALA A 26 20.31 -2.54 3.34
C ALA A 26 21.00 -1.21 3.73
N ASP A 27 20.29 -0.09 3.62
CA ASP A 27 20.81 1.23 3.96
C ASP A 27 20.80 1.44 5.47
N LEU A 28 19.79 0.90 6.16
CA LEU A 28 19.70 0.92 7.61
C LEU A 28 20.81 0.07 8.24
N ALA A 29 21.11 -1.11 7.70
CA ALA A 29 22.23 -1.93 8.18
C ALA A 29 23.57 -1.20 8.09
N LYS A 30 23.84 -0.51 6.96
CA LYS A 30 25.03 0.33 6.79
C LYS A 30 25.05 1.52 7.75
N THR A 31 23.89 2.15 7.95
CA THR A 31 23.75 3.30 8.86
C THR A 31 24.05 2.88 10.30
N LEU A 32 23.47 1.77 10.75
CA LEU A 32 23.70 1.24 12.10
C LEU A 32 25.15 0.78 12.28
N ASP A 33 25.75 0.12 11.30
CA ASP A 33 27.18 -0.25 11.35
C ASP A 33 28.08 0.99 11.43
N GLY A 34 27.77 2.04 10.67
CA GLY A 34 28.43 3.35 10.75
C GLY A 34 28.32 3.99 12.15
N LEU A 35 27.16 3.89 12.79
CA LEU A 35 26.93 4.39 14.14
C LEU A 35 27.69 3.60 15.23
N LEU A 36 27.80 2.27 15.08
CA LEU A 36 28.68 1.46 15.95
C LEU A 36 30.14 1.88 15.79
N GLY A 37 30.56 2.10 14.55
CA GLY A 37 31.85 2.67 14.20
C GLY A 37 33.06 1.81 14.59
N ASN A 38 34.26 2.35 14.33
CA ASN A 38 35.51 1.63 14.56
C ASN A 38 35.76 1.31 16.04
N ALA A 39 35.22 2.10 16.97
CA ALA A 39 35.43 1.92 18.40
C ALA A 39 34.89 0.58 18.90
N VAL A 40 33.67 0.20 18.49
CA VAL A 40 33.06 -1.09 18.86
C VAL A 40 33.85 -2.25 18.26
N HIS A 41 34.18 -2.17 16.97
CA HIS A 41 34.91 -3.23 16.26
C HIS A 41 36.33 -3.46 16.81
N GLN A 42 37.05 -2.38 17.12
CA GLN A 42 38.38 -2.46 17.75
C GLN A 42 38.31 -2.92 19.21
N GLY A 43 37.28 -2.49 19.95
CA GLY A 43 37.01 -2.95 21.31
C GLY A 43 36.80 -4.46 21.36
N LEU A 44 35.94 -5.00 20.50
CA LEU A 44 35.69 -6.44 20.37
C LEU A 44 36.97 -7.21 20.05
N ARG A 45 37.77 -6.73 19.08
CA ARG A 45 39.05 -7.35 18.75
C ARG A 45 39.99 -7.40 19.95
N THR A 46 40.06 -6.31 20.71
CA THR A 46 40.93 -6.19 21.88
C THR A 46 40.51 -7.16 22.98
N VAL A 47 39.21 -7.22 23.28
CA VAL A 47 38.67 -8.11 24.32
C VAL A 47 38.88 -9.58 23.96
N VAL A 48 38.50 -9.99 22.74
CA VAL A 48 38.66 -11.37 22.28
C VAL A 48 40.15 -11.75 22.24
N GLY A 49 40.99 -10.87 21.71
CA GLY A 49 42.45 -11.07 21.67
C GLY A 49 43.05 -11.29 23.06
N LYS A 50 42.72 -10.44 24.03
CA LYS A 50 43.21 -10.57 25.41
C LYS A 50 42.74 -11.87 26.07
N ARG A 51 41.48 -12.26 25.88
CA ARG A 51 40.92 -13.46 26.51
C ARG A 51 41.50 -14.75 25.92
N LEU A 52 41.72 -14.79 24.60
CA LEU A 52 42.29 -15.96 23.93
C LEU A 52 43.82 -16.08 24.10
N ALA A 53 44.52 -14.96 24.26
CA ALA A 53 45.97 -14.95 24.45
C ALA A 53 46.42 -15.73 25.69
N GLY A 54 45.62 -15.74 26.77
CA GLY A 54 45.90 -16.51 27.98
C GLY A 54 45.96 -18.03 27.74
N ALA A 55 45.37 -18.52 26.65
CA ALA A 55 45.43 -19.92 26.22
C ALA A 55 46.41 -20.14 25.04
N GLY A 56 47.27 -19.16 24.74
CA GLY A 56 48.21 -19.23 23.62
C GLY A 56 47.57 -19.05 22.23
N VAL A 57 46.28 -18.70 22.16
CA VAL A 57 45.56 -18.50 20.89
C VAL A 57 45.72 -17.06 20.42
N ARG A 58 46.24 -16.87 19.21
CA ARG A 58 46.45 -15.55 18.60
C ARG A 58 45.38 -15.22 17.55
N VAL A 59 44.69 -14.11 17.74
CA VAL A 59 43.77 -13.55 16.73
C VAL A 59 44.58 -12.83 15.65
N THR A 60 44.62 -13.39 14.44
CA THR A 60 45.38 -12.84 13.30
C THR A 60 44.52 -11.96 12.39
N LYS A 61 43.23 -12.26 12.28
CA LYS A 61 42.23 -11.51 11.50
C LYS A 61 40.91 -11.50 12.26
N LEU A 62 40.22 -10.36 12.22
CA LEU A 62 38.84 -10.24 12.67
C LEU A 62 38.03 -9.63 11.52
N THR A 63 36.95 -10.30 11.15
CA THR A 63 35.95 -9.81 10.20
C THR A 63 34.63 -9.73 10.93
N HIS A 64 33.87 -8.67 10.71
CA HIS A 64 32.51 -8.53 11.21
C HIS A 64 31.53 -8.54 10.06
N GLN A 65 30.29 -8.93 10.36
CA GLN A 65 29.16 -8.85 9.45
C GLN A 65 28.02 -8.24 10.24
N VAL A 66 27.43 -7.18 9.69
CA VAL A 66 26.20 -6.61 10.22
C VAL A 66 25.06 -7.05 9.31
N ALA A 67 24.09 -7.75 9.89
CA ALA A 67 22.84 -8.11 9.25
C ALA A 67 21.71 -7.54 10.09
N LEU A 68 20.75 -6.91 9.42
CA LEU A 68 19.54 -6.42 10.04
C LEU A 68 18.38 -7.29 9.59
N THR A 69 17.44 -7.58 10.49
CA THR A 69 16.18 -8.21 10.13
C THR A 69 15.07 -7.41 10.79
N ARG A 70 14.13 -6.92 9.98
CA ARG A 70 12.91 -6.32 10.54
C ARG A 70 11.91 -7.41 10.93
N PRO A 71 11.07 -7.15 11.95
CA PRO A 71 9.98 -8.05 12.28
C PRO A 71 9.12 -8.23 11.03
N ARG A 72 9.02 -9.49 10.57
CA ARG A 72 8.09 -9.89 9.53
C ARG A 72 6.81 -10.39 10.20
N ARG A 73 5.72 -10.40 9.44
CA ARG A 73 4.53 -11.12 9.90
C ARG A 73 4.90 -12.58 10.13
N ALA A 74 4.37 -13.17 11.19
CA ALA A 74 4.57 -14.60 11.44
C ALA A 74 4.03 -15.40 10.25
N VAL A 75 4.70 -16.51 9.92
CA VAL A 75 4.27 -17.42 8.85
C VAL A 75 2.83 -17.86 9.13
N GLY A 76 1.93 -17.67 8.16
CA GLY A 76 0.50 -17.96 8.29
C GLY A 76 -0.36 -16.80 8.84
N THR A 77 0.24 -15.66 9.21
CA THR A 77 -0.52 -14.46 9.55
C THR A 77 -0.86 -13.66 8.29
N THR A 78 -2.09 -13.82 7.82
CA THR A 78 -2.60 -13.14 6.63
C THR A 78 -3.02 -11.70 6.90
N ILE A 79 -3.11 -10.88 5.85
CA ILE A 79 -3.76 -9.57 5.96
C ILE A 79 -5.27 -9.79 6.03
N PRO A 80 -6.00 -9.19 7.00
CA PRO A 80 -7.46 -9.29 7.04
C PRO A 80 -8.10 -8.84 5.73
N LYS A 81 -9.09 -9.58 5.24
CA LYS A 81 -9.75 -9.30 3.94
C LYS A 81 -10.29 -7.88 3.89
N GLU A 82 -10.81 -7.36 4.99
CA GLU A 82 -11.36 -6.02 5.12
C GLU A 82 -10.31 -4.95 4.82
N ARG A 83 -9.04 -5.18 5.20
CA ARG A 83 -7.93 -4.27 4.91
C ARG A 83 -7.56 -4.28 3.43
N LEU A 84 -7.61 -5.45 2.81
CA LEU A 84 -7.37 -5.61 1.38
C LEU A 84 -8.49 -4.93 0.57
N VAL A 85 -9.75 -5.18 0.94
CA VAL A 85 -10.94 -4.60 0.31
C VAL A 85 -10.96 -3.08 0.47
N ALA A 86 -10.60 -2.54 1.64
CA ALA A 86 -10.53 -1.10 1.87
C ALA A 86 -9.57 -0.39 0.91
N ALA A 87 -8.45 -1.02 0.55
CA ALA A 87 -7.44 -0.46 -0.36
C ALA A 87 -7.69 -0.80 -1.84
N ALA A 88 -8.38 -1.90 -2.13
CA ALA A 88 -8.54 -2.42 -3.49
C ALA A 88 -9.93 -3.06 -3.69
N PRO A 89 -11.02 -2.28 -3.55
CA PRO A 89 -12.37 -2.80 -3.64
C PRO A 89 -12.73 -3.29 -5.05
N HIS A 90 -11.98 -2.89 -6.07
CA HIS A 90 -12.18 -3.31 -7.45
C HIS A 90 -11.69 -4.73 -7.75
N LEU A 91 -10.93 -5.36 -6.86
CA LEU A 91 -10.39 -6.69 -7.07
C LEU A 91 -11.37 -7.79 -6.65
N THR A 92 -11.44 -8.86 -7.43
CA THR A 92 -12.14 -10.11 -7.10
C THR A 92 -11.42 -10.87 -5.97
N ASP A 93 -12.07 -11.89 -5.38
CA ASP A 93 -11.47 -12.63 -4.26
C ASP A 93 -10.18 -13.36 -4.66
N VAL A 94 -10.11 -13.85 -5.89
CA VAL A 94 -8.90 -14.49 -6.45
C VAL A 94 -7.77 -13.47 -6.58
N GLU A 95 -8.07 -12.28 -7.11
CA GLU A 95 -7.07 -11.21 -7.27
C GLU A 95 -6.61 -10.63 -5.92
N LEU A 96 -7.49 -10.59 -4.91
CA LEU A 96 -7.12 -10.20 -3.55
C LEU A 96 -6.15 -11.21 -2.93
N ALA A 97 -6.36 -12.51 -3.13
CA ALA A 97 -5.45 -13.55 -2.66
C ALA A 97 -4.06 -13.42 -3.31
N ASP A 98 -3.99 -13.13 -4.63
CA ASP A 98 -2.73 -12.86 -5.32
C ASP A 98 -1.98 -11.67 -4.72
N VAL A 99 -2.70 -10.57 -4.44
CA VAL A 99 -2.12 -9.36 -3.85
C VAL A 99 -1.63 -9.64 -2.43
N GLU A 100 -2.41 -10.35 -1.62
CA GLU A 100 -2.06 -10.76 -0.26
C GLU A 100 -0.77 -11.60 -0.25
N ALA A 101 -0.70 -12.64 -1.08
CA ALA A 101 0.48 -13.50 -1.21
C ALA A 101 1.72 -12.70 -1.64
N SER A 102 1.56 -11.68 -2.50
CA SER A 102 2.66 -10.81 -2.93
C SER A 102 3.19 -9.88 -1.82
N ILE A 103 2.41 -9.66 -0.76
CA ILE A 103 2.72 -8.79 0.38
C ILE A 103 3.18 -9.61 1.59
N GLY A 104 2.76 -10.88 1.71
CA GLY A 104 3.02 -11.73 2.88
C GLY A 104 4.50 -11.86 3.28
N ASN A 105 5.43 -11.65 2.34
CA ASN A 105 6.88 -11.68 2.59
C ASN A 105 7.47 -10.34 3.06
N LEU A 106 6.65 -9.30 3.24
CA LEU A 106 7.12 -7.98 3.63
C LEU A 106 7.25 -7.82 5.15
N PRO A 107 8.16 -6.93 5.62
CA PRO A 107 8.21 -6.50 7.00
C PRO A 107 6.87 -5.97 7.49
N PHE A 108 6.67 -5.94 8.82
CA PHE A 108 5.54 -5.24 9.41
C PHE A 108 5.56 -3.77 8.96
N LEU A 109 4.43 -3.28 8.48
CA LEU A 109 4.23 -1.90 8.05
C LEU A 109 3.19 -1.28 8.96
N ALA A 110 3.38 0.01 9.29
CA ALA A 110 2.33 0.81 9.87
C ALA A 110 1.07 0.80 8.98
N GLU A 111 -0.09 1.01 9.57
CA GLU A 111 -1.39 0.81 8.92
C GLU A 111 -1.55 1.62 7.61
N GLU A 112 -1.16 2.89 7.62
CA GLU A 112 -1.23 3.75 6.43
C GLU A 112 -0.28 3.29 5.31
N GLU A 113 0.94 2.89 5.65
CA GLU A 113 1.92 2.41 4.68
C GLU A 113 1.51 1.04 4.12
N LEU A 114 0.91 0.19 4.95
CA LEU A 114 0.30 -1.05 4.51
C LEU A 114 -0.82 -0.77 3.51
N HIS A 115 -1.72 0.18 3.79
CA HIS A 115 -2.81 0.55 2.88
C HIS A 115 -2.28 1.04 1.53
N LYS A 116 -1.31 1.97 1.53
CA LYS A 116 -0.63 2.46 0.30
C LYS A 116 0.03 1.32 -0.47
N ARG A 117 0.67 0.39 0.24
CA ARG A 117 1.35 -0.77 -0.36
C ARG A 117 0.36 -1.72 -1.02
N ILE A 118 -0.75 -2.05 -0.35
CA ILE A 118 -1.81 -2.88 -0.91
C ILE A 118 -2.35 -2.23 -2.17
N ARG A 119 -2.66 -0.93 -2.12
CA ARG A 119 -3.16 -0.18 -3.27
C ARG A 119 -2.19 -0.22 -4.45
N ALA A 120 -0.90 0.02 -4.23
CA ALA A 120 0.11 -0.02 -5.27
C ALA A 120 0.25 -1.41 -5.90
N ARG A 121 0.18 -2.48 -5.09
CA ARG A 121 0.23 -3.87 -5.58
C ARG A 121 -1.02 -4.24 -6.34
N ALA A 122 -2.18 -3.83 -5.86
CA ALA A 122 -3.46 -4.03 -6.52
C ALA A 122 -3.48 -3.39 -7.91
N LEU A 123 -3.04 -2.13 -8.03
CA LEU A 123 -2.96 -1.45 -9.32
C LEU A 123 -1.91 -2.07 -10.25
N LYS A 124 -0.80 -2.57 -9.72
CA LYS A 124 0.17 -3.32 -10.53
C LYS A 124 -0.41 -4.64 -11.06
N ARG A 125 -1.29 -5.29 -10.29
CA ARG A 125 -1.92 -6.56 -10.66
C ARG A 125 -3.07 -6.38 -11.64
N VAL A 126 -3.93 -5.39 -11.38
CA VAL A 126 -5.11 -5.04 -12.18
C VAL A 126 -5.20 -3.51 -12.25
N ASN A 127 -4.82 -2.97 -13.40
CA ASN A 127 -4.97 -1.55 -13.72
C ASN A 127 -6.04 -1.30 -14.79
N GLU A 128 -6.76 -2.33 -15.21
CA GLU A 128 -7.81 -2.16 -16.22
C GLU A 128 -8.94 -1.29 -15.67
N VAL A 129 -9.58 -0.58 -16.60
CA VAL A 129 -10.71 0.31 -16.29
C VAL A 129 -11.96 -0.56 -16.12
N ARG A 130 -12.40 -0.74 -14.88
CA ARG A 130 -13.63 -1.48 -14.54
C ARG A 130 -14.78 -0.50 -14.37
N LEU A 131 -15.68 -0.46 -15.35
CA LEU A 131 -16.80 0.48 -15.39
C LEU A 131 -18.10 -0.17 -14.89
N VAL A 132 -18.79 0.54 -14.00
CA VAL A 132 -20.13 0.22 -13.53
C VAL A 132 -21.08 1.35 -13.94
N PRO A 133 -22.21 1.07 -14.61
CA PRO A 133 -23.19 2.11 -14.91
C PRO A 133 -23.81 2.64 -13.61
N VAL A 134 -23.90 3.97 -13.50
CA VAL A 134 -24.44 4.66 -12.32
C VAL A 134 -25.34 5.81 -12.73
N LYS A 135 -26.26 6.18 -11.83
CA LYS A 135 -27.06 7.39 -11.96
C LYS A 135 -26.45 8.50 -11.12
N VAL A 136 -26.38 9.71 -11.69
CA VAL A 136 -25.80 10.89 -11.06
C VAL A 136 -26.87 11.95 -10.88
N VAL A 137 -26.95 12.52 -9.68
CA VAL A 137 -27.78 13.68 -9.35
C VAL A 137 -26.89 14.76 -8.76
N ALA A 138 -26.95 15.97 -9.32
CA ALA A 138 -26.11 17.09 -8.90
C ALA A 138 -26.77 18.43 -9.19
N GLU A 139 -26.25 19.51 -8.60
CA GLU A 139 -26.58 20.87 -8.98
C GLU A 139 -25.61 21.35 -10.06
N LYS A 140 -26.12 21.89 -11.17
CA LYS A 140 -25.34 22.54 -12.23
C LYS A 140 -24.83 23.90 -11.76
N SER A 141 -23.85 24.46 -12.45
CA SER A 141 -23.30 25.79 -12.15
C SER A 141 -24.32 26.93 -12.27
N ASN A 142 -25.39 26.75 -13.05
CA ASN A 142 -26.50 27.69 -13.18
C ASN A 142 -27.60 27.52 -12.11
N GLY A 143 -27.41 26.61 -11.15
CA GLY A 143 -28.37 26.32 -10.08
C GLY A 143 -29.46 25.31 -10.43
N GLU A 144 -29.53 24.86 -11.68
CA GLU A 144 -30.49 23.82 -12.07
C GLU A 144 -30.07 22.45 -11.54
N ARG A 145 -31.05 21.59 -11.28
CA ARG A 145 -30.80 20.18 -10.99
C ARG A 145 -30.43 19.43 -12.28
N PHE A 146 -29.38 18.63 -12.19
CA PHE A 146 -29.00 17.64 -13.18
C PHE A 146 -29.31 16.24 -12.65
N GLU A 147 -29.84 15.40 -13.54
CA GLU A 147 -30.05 13.97 -13.32
C GLU A 147 -29.73 13.24 -14.62
N GLY A 148 -28.81 12.27 -14.57
CA GLY A 148 -28.37 11.57 -15.78
C GLY A 148 -27.50 10.35 -15.50
N ALA A 149 -27.11 9.67 -16.57
CA ALA A 149 -26.26 8.48 -16.51
C ALA A 149 -24.78 8.83 -16.60
N ALA A 150 -23.94 8.05 -15.91
CA ALA A 150 -22.49 8.05 -16.01
C ALA A 150 -21.96 6.62 -15.79
N ALA A 151 -20.66 6.43 -15.95
CA ALA A 151 -19.99 5.18 -15.62
C ALA A 151 -18.95 5.41 -14.50
N LEU A 152 -19.06 4.68 -13.40
CA LEU A 152 -18.08 4.70 -12.31
C LEU A 152 -16.95 3.74 -12.63
N ASN A 153 -15.73 4.25 -12.72
CA ASN A 153 -14.51 3.45 -12.73
C ASN A 153 -14.16 3.01 -11.31
N ILE A 154 -14.56 1.80 -10.94
CA ILE A 154 -14.34 1.27 -9.58
C ILE A 154 -12.85 1.02 -9.29
N THR A 155 -12.01 0.89 -10.32
CA THR A 155 -10.55 0.79 -10.15
C THR A 155 -9.97 2.07 -9.58
N HIS A 156 -10.45 3.25 -10.01
CA HIS A 156 -9.87 4.57 -9.68
C HIS A 156 -10.78 5.50 -8.86
N GLY A 157 -12.05 5.14 -8.71
CA GLY A 157 -13.05 5.98 -8.05
C GLY A 157 -13.44 7.22 -8.86
N ALA A 158 -13.33 7.18 -10.20
CA ALA A 158 -13.65 8.33 -11.05
C ALA A 158 -14.90 8.08 -11.89
N LEU A 159 -15.73 9.12 -12.09
CA LEU A 159 -16.85 9.05 -13.03
C LEU A 159 -16.41 9.41 -14.45
N PHE A 160 -16.94 8.64 -15.41
CA PHE A 160 -16.88 8.90 -16.84
C PHE A 160 -18.27 9.33 -17.31
N PHE A 161 -18.33 10.53 -17.87
CA PHE A 161 -19.55 11.05 -18.48
C PHE A 161 -19.52 10.78 -19.99
N PRO A 162 -20.68 10.49 -20.60
CA PRO A 162 -20.78 10.32 -22.04
C PRO A 162 -20.48 11.64 -22.78
N GLU A 163 -20.19 11.54 -24.07
CA GLU A 163 -19.64 12.66 -24.86
C GLU A 163 -20.57 13.87 -24.91
N GLU A 164 -21.88 13.64 -24.94
CA GLU A 164 -22.91 14.68 -24.98
C GLU A 164 -22.92 15.52 -23.70
N LEU A 165 -22.34 15.01 -22.61
CA LEU A 165 -22.27 15.66 -21.31
C LEU A 165 -20.90 16.31 -21.03
N ARG A 166 -19.98 16.38 -21.99
CA ARG A 166 -18.67 17.03 -21.78
C ARG A 166 -18.75 18.53 -21.47
N SER A 167 -19.79 19.21 -21.95
CA SER A 167 -20.02 20.64 -21.65
C SER A 167 -20.63 20.88 -20.28
N LEU A 168 -21.09 19.83 -19.59
CA LEU A 168 -21.74 19.93 -18.29
C LEU A 168 -20.78 20.53 -17.25
N ARG A 169 -21.29 21.42 -16.40
CA ARG A 169 -20.56 22.03 -15.29
C ARG A 169 -21.41 21.93 -14.04
N PHE A 170 -20.88 21.29 -13.00
CA PHE A 170 -21.52 21.24 -11.69
C PHE A 170 -21.13 22.45 -10.83
N LYS A 171 -21.96 22.74 -9.83
CA LYS A 171 -21.67 23.77 -8.83
C LYS A 171 -20.53 23.33 -7.92
N ALA A 172 -19.54 24.20 -7.75
CA ALA A 172 -18.43 23.95 -6.84
C ALA A 172 -18.93 23.77 -5.40
N ASN A 173 -18.31 22.85 -4.65
CA ASN A 173 -18.65 22.51 -3.26
C ASN A 173 -20.08 21.99 -3.02
N ALA A 174 -20.87 21.76 -4.08
CA ALA A 174 -22.14 21.06 -3.96
C ALA A 174 -21.91 19.54 -3.99
N PRO A 175 -22.71 18.75 -3.25
CA PRO A 175 -22.61 17.30 -3.29
C PRO A 175 -23.03 16.76 -4.66
N VAL A 176 -22.25 15.81 -5.19
CA VAL A 176 -22.65 15.01 -6.36
C VAL A 176 -23.07 13.64 -5.85
N GLN A 177 -24.37 13.34 -5.95
CA GLN A 177 -24.94 12.08 -5.51
C GLN A 177 -24.82 11.03 -6.62
N ILE A 178 -24.26 9.87 -6.27
CA ILE A 178 -24.03 8.75 -7.18
C ILE A 178 -24.79 7.55 -6.65
N TYR A 179 -25.78 7.13 -7.42
CA TYR A 179 -26.61 5.97 -7.13
C TYR A 179 -26.02 4.76 -7.84
N LEU A 180 -25.55 3.80 -7.05
CA LEU A 180 -25.13 2.50 -7.54
C LEU A 180 -26.37 1.65 -7.90
N PRO A 181 -26.24 0.69 -8.82
CA PRO A 181 -27.30 -0.28 -9.07
C PRO A 181 -27.73 -0.97 -7.77
N ASP A 182 -29.04 -1.07 -7.56
CA ASP A 182 -29.65 -1.78 -6.41
C ASP A 182 -29.25 -1.24 -5.01
N VAL A 183 -28.77 0.01 -4.93
CA VAL A 183 -28.43 0.67 -3.67
C VAL A 183 -29.25 1.96 -3.52
N GLU A 184 -30.06 2.05 -2.47
CA GLU A 184 -30.91 3.23 -2.20
C GLU A 184 -30.12 4.43 -1.69
N THR A 185 -29.06 4.19 -0.91
CA THR A 185 -28.25 5.27 -0.33
C THR A 185 -27.19 5.75 -1.34
N PRO A 186 -27.21 7.02 -1.76
CA PRO A 186 -26.22 7.50 -2.71
C PRO A 186 -24.85 7.63 -2.07
N LEU A 187 -23.81 7.30 -2.84
CA LEU A 187 -22.46 7.74 -2.58
C LEU A 187 -22.35 9.24 -2.87
N VAL A 188 -21.51 9.94 -2.11
CA VAL A 188 -21.23 11.35 -2.34
C VAL A 188 -19.86 11.49 -2.98
N GLY A 189 -19.84 11.98 -4.21
CA GLY A 189 -18.63 12.30 -4.95
C GLY A 189 -18.20 13.75 -4.75
N VAL A 190 -16.92 14.00 -5.00
CA VAL A 190 -16.29 15.31 -4.96
C VAL A 190 -16.11 15.80 -6.39
N TYR A 191 -16.77 16.91 -6.73
CA TYR A 191 -16.55 17.58 -8.01
C TYR A 191 -15.22 18.37 -7.98
N ARG A 192 -14.30 18.04 -8.88
CA ARG A 192 -12.94 18.62 -8.99
C ARG A 192 -12.83 19.69 -10.08
N GLY A 193 -13.94 20.04 -10.72
CA GLY A 193 -13.96 20.92 -11.88
C GLY A 193 -14.20 20.14 -13.17
N SER A 194 -13.86 20.72 -14.30
CA SER A 194 -14.11 20.11 -15.62
C SER A 194 -12.87 20.18 -16.49
N THR A 195 -12.70 19.17 -17.33
CA THR A 195 -11.66 19.11 -18.35
C THR A 195 -12.29 19.10 -19.75
N LEU A 196 -11.47 18.97 -20.80
CA LEU A 196 -11.96 18.71 -22.15
C LEU A 196 -12.80 17.43 -22.24
N GLY A 197 -12.57 16.47 -21.34
CA GLY A 197 -13.32 15.22 -21.24
C GLY A 197 -14.61 15.31 -20.43
N GLY A 198 -14.97 16.49 -19.91
CA GLY A 198 -16.18 16.70 -19.11
C GLY A 198 -15.94 16.91 -17.62
N PRO A 199 -17.01 16.81 -16.80
CA PRO A 199 -16.94 16.93 -15.35
C PRO A 199 -16.00 15.88 -14.75
N VAL A 200 -15.13 16.31 -13.83
CA VAL A 200 -14.28 15.41 -13.05
C VAL A 200 -14.94 15.24 -11.68
N VAL A 201 -15.46 14.05 -11.41
CA VAL A 201 -16.07 13.68 -10.14
C VAL A 201 -15.36 12.43 -9.62
N GLU A 202 -14.91 12.50 -8.38
CA GLU A 202 -14.16 11.44 -7.72
C GLU A 202 -14.86 10.97 -6.45
N ILE A 203 -14.77 9.66 -6.18
CA ILE A 203 -15.18 9.01 -4.94
C ILE A 203 -13.91 8.44 -4.30
N PRO A 204 -13.62 8.73 -3.03
CA PRO A 204 -12.51 8.09 -2.34
C PRO A 204 -12.66 6.56 -2.37
N ILE A 205 -11.58 5.85 -2.68
CA ILE A 205 -11.59 4.39 -2.91
C ILE A 205 -12.16 3.63 -1.70
N GLU A 206 -11.79 4.05 -0.50
CA GLU A 206 -12.25 3.46 0.76
C GLU A 206 -13.77 3.56 0.95
N LYS A 207 -14.45 4.51 0.28
CA LYS A 207 -15.92 4.63 0.31
C LYS A 207 -16.62 3.62 -0.61
N LEU A 208 -15.89 3.00 -1.53
CA LEU A 208 -16.42 1.94 -2.40
C LEU A 208 -16.36 0.57 -1.72
N ALA A 209 -15.49 0.39 -0.72
CA ALA A 209 -15.27 -0.88 -0.03
C ALA A 209 -16.53 -1.55 0.53
N PRO A 210 -17.48 -0.82 1.18
CA PRO A 210 -18.71 -1.43 1.66
C PRO A 210 -19.60 -2.01 0.55
N TYR A 211 -19.41 -1.53 -0.69
CA TYR A 211 -20.25 -1.90 -1.83
C TYR A 211 -19.54 -2.83 -2.81
N ARG A 212 -18.38 -3.37 -2.42
CA ARG A 212 -17.50 -4.15 -3.31
C ARG A 212 -18.24 -5.23 -4.08
N ASP A 213 -19.00 -6.07 -3.39
CA ASP A 213 -19.58 -7.25 -4.03
C ASP A 213 -20.67 -6.85 -5.02
N GLN A 214 -21.47 -5.81 -4.72
CA GLN A 214 -22.43 -5.26 -5.68
C GLN A 214 -21.73 -4.63 -6.89
N LEU A 215 -20.66 -3.86 -6.66
CA LEU A 215 -19.89 -3.22 -7.73
C LEU A 215 -19.24 -4.24 -8.67
N LEU A 216 -18.68 -5.31 -8.12
CA LEU A 216 -18.10 -6.40 -8.92
C LEU A 216 -19.17 -7.15 -9.72
N ALA A 217 -20.32 -7.45 -9.10
CA ALA A 217 -21.43 -8.09 -9.80
C ALA A 217 -21.96 -7.21 -10.94
N ALA A 218 -22.14 -5.91 -10.71
CA ALA A 218 -22.59 -4.95 -11.71
C ALA A 218 -21.59 -4.81 -12.86
N TRP A 219 -20.29 -4.76 -12.56
CA TRP A 219 -19.23 -4.74 -13.57
C TRP A 219 -19.24 -6.01 -14.43
N GLN A 220 -19.34 -7.19 -13.82
CA GLN A 220 -19.40 -8.47 -14.53
C GLN A 220 -20.65 -8.60 -15.40
N ALA A 221 -21.80 -8.09 -14.93
CA ALA A 221 -23.02 -8.03 -15.72
C ALA A 221 -22.85 -7.11 -16.94
N ASN A 222 -22.22 -5.96 -16.75
CA ASN A 222 -21.95 -4.99 -17.81
C ASN A 222 -20.95 -5.50 -18.87
N GLN A 223 -20.10 -6.47 -18.55
CA GLN A 223 -19.23 -7.12 -19.55
C GLN A 223 -19.96 -8.10 -20.47
N LYS A 224 -21.17 -8.54 -20.10
CA LYS A 224 -21.96 -9.51 -20.85
C LYS A 224 -23.05 -8.86 -21.71
N ALA A 225 -23.31 -7.58 -21.49
CA ALA A 225 -24.27 -6.76 -22.22
C ALA A 225 -23.61 -6.16 -23.47
#